data_AF-A0A6H1WY50-F1
#
_entry.id   AF-A0A6H1WY50-F1
#
_cell.length_a   1.000
_cell.length_b   1.000
_cell.length_c   1.000
_cell.angle_alpha   90.00
_cell.angle_beta   90.00
_cell.angle_gamma   90.00
#
_symmetry.space_group_name_H-M   'P 1'
#
loop_
_entity.id
_entity.type
_entity.pdbx_description
1 polymer ?
#
loop_
_entity_poly.entity_id
_entity_poly.type
_entity_poly.pdbx_seq_one_letter_code
_entity_poly.pdbx_strand_id
1 'polypeptide(L)'
;MDKISFEKKIGKQNFKEKANINILINEHEDKKSVLLTELGILTYKKIREGCILDKDFDEISDKILECDKIIYKNIKELEKINNSNKVIECECGNKLNNNDKFCSVCGKNIEELKCEETIICGTCNLEIDIDSNYCVCCGKKLR
;
A
#
# COMPACT_ATOMS: atom_id res chain seq x y z
N MET A 1 45.79 -43.96 18.63
CA MET A 1 44.61 -43.15 18.24
C MET A 1 43.92 -43.89 17.11
N ASP A 2 42.74 -44.43 17.37
CA ASP A 2 42.05 -45.33 16.43
C ASP A 2 41.49 -44.56 15.22
N LYS A 3 41.67 -45.11 14.01
CA LYS A 3 41.21 -44.52 12.73
C LYS A 3 39.73 -44.11 12.74
N ILE A 4 38.89 -44.91 13.40
CA ILE A 4 37.44 -44.69 13.55
C ILE A 4 37.12 -43.37 14.29
N SER A 5 37.94 -43.02 15.28
CA SER A 5 37.79 -41.80 16.09
C SER A 5 38.17 -40.54 15.31
N PHE A 6 39.07 -40.67 14.33
CA PHE A 6 39.52 -39.58 13.47
C PHE A 6 38.52 -39.28 12.35
N GLU A 7 37.99 -40.31 11.70
CA GLU A 7 36.97 -40.19 10.64
C GLU A 7 35.66 -39.57 11.14
N LYS A 8 35.19 -39.96 12.34
CA LYS A 8 34.02 -39.33 12.99
C LYS A 8 34.23 -37.85 13.29
N LYS A 9 35.47 -37.44 13.61
CA LYS A 9 35.82 -36.04 13.91
C LYS A 9 35.81 -35.20 12.63
N ILE A 10 36.33 -35.73 11.52
CA ILE A 10 36.29 -35.08 10.20
C ILE A 10 34.84 -34.94 9.69
N GLY A 11 34.02 -35.99 9.82
CA GLY A 11 32.61 -35.92 9.44
C GLY A 11 31.84 -34.84 10.20
N LYS A 12 32.09 -34.69 11.51
CA LYS A 12 31.49 -33.64 12.33
C LYS A 12 31.98 -32.23 11.97
N GLN A 13 33.26 -32.09 11.65
CA GLN A 13 33.86 -30.83 11.19
C GLN A 13 33.23 -30.39 9.86
N ASN A 14 33.17 -31.30 8.88
CA ASN A 14 32.58 -31.05 7.56
C ASN A 14 31.09 -30.71 7.65
N PHE A 15 30.34 -31.34 8.57
CA PHE A 15 28.94 -31.01 8.80
C PHE A 15 28.77 -29.58 9.32
N LYS A 16 29.59 -29.17 10.30
CA LYS A 16 29.56 -27.82 10.85
C LYS A 16 29.92 -26.76 9.79
N GLU A 17 30.92 -27.06 8.97
CA GLU A 17 31.36 -26.16 7.90
C GLU A 17 30.28 -26.00 6.81
N LYS A 18 29.64 -27.10 6.39
CA LYS A 18 28.48 -27.04 5.48
C LYS A 18 27.30 -26.25 6.06
N ALA A 19 27.00 -26.43 7.34
CA ALA A 19 25.95 -25.67 8.01
C ALA A 19 26.27 -24.16 8.02
N ASN A 20 27.51 -23.79 8.32
CA ASN A 20 27.94 -22.40 8.30
C ASN A 20 27.87 -21.80 6.89
N ILE A 21 28.29 -22.55 5.86
CA ILE A 21 28.18 -22.11 4.46
C ILE A 21 26.71 -21.89 4.07
N ASN A 22 25.81 -22.80 4.44
CA ASN A 22 24.39 -22.65 4.15
C ASN A 22 23.77 -21.43 4.86
N ILE A 23 24.17 -21.15 6.10
CA ILE A 23 23.74 -19.93 6.81
C ILE A 23 24.18 -18.69 6.03
N LEU A 24 25.46 -18.62 5.63
CA LEU A 24 25.98 -17.50 4.84
C LEU A 24 25.26 -17.35 3.49
N ILE A 25 24.96 -18.45 2.81
CA ILE A 25 24.18 -18.44 1.56
C ILE A 25 22.81 -17.81 1.81
N ASN A 26 22.06 -18.32 2.78
CA ASN A 26 20.71 -17.83 3.09
C ASN A 26 20.73 -16.35 3.49
N GLU A 27 21.68 -15.93 4.34
CA GLU A 27 21.83 -14.52 4.71
C GLU A 27 22.05 -13.61 3.50
N HIS A 28 22.84 -14.05 2.52
CA HIS A 28 23.08 -13.28 1.31
C HIS A 28 21.94 -13.35 0.30
N GLU A 29 21.17 -14.44 0.25
CA GLU A 29 19.93 -14.54 -0.52
C GLU A 29 18.87 -13.57 0.02
N ASP A 30 18.71 -13.48 1.34
CA ASP A 30 17.80 -12.54 1.99
C ASP A 30 18.22 -11.10 1.69
N LYS A 31 19.51 -10.76 1.88
CA LYS A 31 20.04 -9.43 1.55
C LYS A 31 19.82 -9.08 0.08
N LYS A 32 20.05 -10.03 -0.84
CA LYS A 32 19.82 -9.84 -2.27
C LYS A 32 18.35 -9.58 -2.58
N SER A 33 17.43 -10.30 -1.95
CA SER A 33 15.98 -10.12 -2.12
C SER A 33 15.53 -8.71 -1.72
N VAL A 34 16.03 -8.21 -0.59
CA VAL A 34 15.76 -6.83 -0.13
C VAL A 34 16.27 -5.81 -1.14
N LEU A 35 17.52 -5.94 -1.59
CA LEU A 35 18.13 -5.02 -2.55
C LEU A 35 17.41 -5.03 -3.91
N LEU A 36 16.98 -6.20 -4.39
CA LEU A 36 16.20 -6.31 -5.62
C LEU A 36 14.82 -5.65 -5.48
N THR A 37 14.19 -5.77 -4.32
CA THR A 37 12.90 -5.12 -4.04
C THR A 37 13.06 -3.61 -4.05
N GLU A 38 14.09 -3.08 -3.38
CA GLU A 38 14.39 -1.64 -3.37
C GLU A 38 14.68 -1.11 -4.78
N LEU A 39 15.49 -1.85 -5.56
CA LEU A 39 15.74 -1.53 -6.96
C LEU A 39 14.45 -1.50 -7.78
N GLY A 40 13.56 -2.47 -7.58
CA GLY A 40 12.25 -2.53 -8.23
C GLY A 40 11.38 -1.32 -7.91
N ILE A 41 11.31 -0.92 -6.64
CA ILE A 41 10.56 0.27 -6.18
C ILE A 41 11.11 1.54 -6.85
N LEU A 42 12.44 1.71 -6.86
CA LEU A 42 13.09 2.87 -7.49
C LEU A 42 12.86 2.89 -9.00
N THR A 43 12.91 1.73 -9.65
CA THR A 43 12.66 1.59 -11.09
C THR A 43 11.22 1.94 -11.42
N TYR A 44 10.26 1.39 -10.67
CA TYR A 44 8.84 1.71 -10.80
C TYR A 44 8.58 3.21 -10.64
N LYS A 45 9.17 3.84 -9.62
CA LYS A 45 9.07 5.30 -9.42
C LYS A 45 9.54 6.07 -10.66
N LYS A 46 10.70 5.71 -11.22
CA LYS A 46 11.25 6.36 -12.42
C LYS A 46 10.36 6.17 -13.65
N ILE A 47 9.74 4.99 -13.83
CA ILE A 47 8.76 4.74 -14.89
C ILE A 47 7.55 5.69 -14.72
N ARG A 48 6.97 5.77 -13.52
CA ARG A 48 5.82 6.65 -13.22
C ARG A 48 6.12 8.15 -13.37
N GLU A 49 7.38 8.55 -13.18
CA GLU A 49 7.88 9.90 -13.42
C GLU A 49 8.17 10.19 -14.91
N GLY A 50 8.11 9.18 -15.79
CA GLY A 50 8.41 9.31 -17.21
C GLY A 50 9.92 9.35 -17.52
N CYS A 51 10.77 9.01 -16.55
CA CYS A 51 12.23 8.97 -16.72
C CYS A 51 12.68 7.71 -17.48
N ILE A 52 11.87 6.65 -17.50
CA ILE A 52 12.10 5.41 -18.23
C ILE A 52 10.89 5.21 -19.13
N LEU A 53 11.13 5.08 -20.43
CA LEU A 53 10.11 4.82 -21.45
C LEU A 53 10.44 3.49 -22.10
N ASP A 54 9.67 2.46 -21.74
CA ASP A 54 9.87 1.10 -22.23
C ASP A 54 8.53 0.38 -22.24
N LYS A 55 8.19 -0.22 -23.39
CA LYS A 55 6.86 -0.81 -23.59
C LYS A 55 6.56 -1.96 -22.63
N ASP A 56 7.56 -2.79 -22.32
CA ASP A 56 7.35 -3.95 -21.44
C ASP A 56 7.07 -3.47 -20.01
N PHE A 57 7.76 -2.40 -19.58
CA PHE A 57 7.51 -1.76 -18.30
C PHE A 57 6.19 -1.00 -18.27
N ASP A 58 5.82 -0.33 -19.36
CA ASP A 58 4.55 0.40 -19.46
C ASP A 58 3.37 -0.56 -19.31
N GLU A 59 3.38 -1.73 -19.98
CA GLU A 59 2.34 -2.74 -19.85
C GLU A 59 2.18 -3.27 -18.41
N ILE A 60 3.30 -3.49 -17.71
CA ILE A 60 3.28 -3.93 -16.31
C ILE A 60 2.78 -2.80 -15.41
N SER A 61 3.24 -1.57 -15.64
CA SER A 61 2.82 -0.38 -14.89
C SER A 61 1.32 -0.12 -15.04
N ASP A 62 0.76 -0.31 -16.23
CA ASP A 62 -0.68 -0.17 -16.49
C ASP A 62 -1.49 -1.24 -15.74
N LYS A 63 -1.01 -2.48 -15.68
CA LYS A 63 -1.64 -3.54 -14.88
C LYS A 63 -1.63 -3.20 -13.38
N ILE A 64 -0.52 -2.65 -12.88
CA ILE A 64 -0.44 -2.17 -11.49
C ILE A 64 -1.43 -1.03 -11.25
N LEU A 65 -1.54 -0.09 -12.18
CA LEU A 65 -2.49 1.02 -12.08
C LEU A 65 -3.95 0.54 -12.00
N GLU A 66 -4.33 -0.51 -12.74
CA GLU A 66 -5.66 -1.10 -12.62
C GLU A 66 -5.88 -1.76 -11.25
N CYS A 67 -4.87 -2.43 -10.69
CA CYS A 67 -4.93 -2.92 -9.31
C CYS A 67 -5.11 -1.77 -8.30
N ASP A 68 -4.35 -0.69 -8.43
CA ASP A 68 -4.44 0.50 -7.57
C ASP A 68 -5.85 1.09 -7.57
N LYS A 69 -6.49 1.17 -8.76
CA LYS A 69 -7.87 1.65 -8.90
C LYS A 69 -8.87 0.74 -8.16
N ILE A 70 -8.71 -0.57 -8.28
CA ILE A 70 -9.58 -1.55 -7.61
C ILE A 70 -9.39 -1.44 -6.09
N ILE A 71 -8.16 -1.42 -5.60
CA ILE A 71 -7.84 -1.30 -4.18
C ILE A 71 -8.47 -0.01 -3.63
N TYR A 72 -8.22 1.13 -4.28
CA TYR A 72 -8.76 2.41 -3.86
C TYR A 72 -10.28 2.42 -3.75
N LYS A 73 -10.98 1.94 -4.80
CA LYS A 73 -12.44 1.86 -4.80
C LYS A 73 -12.96 1.01 -3.64
N ASN A 74 -12.37 -0.16 -3.39
CA ASN A 74 -12.81 -1.04 -2.33
C ASN A 74 -12.52 -0.46 -0.93
N ILE A 75 -11.39 0.23 -0.74
CA ILE A 75 -11.11 0.96 0.51
C ILE A 75 -12.18 2.04 0.74
N LYS A 76 -12.53 2.81 -0.30
CA LYS A 76 -13.59 3.84 -0.22
C LYS A 76 -14.96 3.24 0.12
N GLU A 77 -15.31 2.08 -0.43
CA GLU A 77 -16.55 1.39 -0.06
C GLU A 77 -16.52 0.89 1.40
N LEU A 78 -15.39 0.37 1.88
CA LEU A 78 -15.22 0.01 3.29
C LEU A 78 -15.35 1.22 4.22
N GLU A 79 -14.79 2.38 3.84
CA GLU A 79 -14.95 3.64 4.57
C GLU A 79 -16.42 4.05 4.69
N LYS A 80 -17.20 3.93 3.60
CA LYS A 80 -18.65 4.22 3.61
C LYS A 80 -19.40 3.31 4.59
N ILE A 81 -19.12 2.01 4.56
CA ILE A 81 -19.75 1.02 5.46
C ILE A 81 -19.37 1.29 6.92
N ASN A 82 -18.11 1.64 7.19
CA ASN A 82 -17.68 1.94 8.56
C ASN A 82 -18.26 3.28 9.06
N ASN A 83 -18.43 4.26 8.18
CA ASN A 83 -18.99 5.55 8.53
C ASN A 83 -20.53 5.54 8.66
N SER A 84 -21.26 4.61 8.04
CA SER A 84 -22.72 4.54 8.17
C SER A 84 -23.20 4.26 9.61
N ASN A 85 -22.31 3.75 10.47
CA ASN A 85 -22.59 3.48 11.89
C ASN A 85 -22.08 4.58 12.85
N LYS A 86 -21.51 5.68 12.34
CA LYS A 86 -21.04 6.78 13.19
C LYS A 86 -22.20 7.68 13.61
N VAL A 87 -22.22 8.01 14.90
CA VAL A 87 -23.10 9.03 15.46
C VAL A 87 -22.47 10.39 15.19
N ILE A 88 -23.19 11.27 14.48
CA ILE A 88 -22.79 12.65 14.21
C ILE A 88 -23.41 13.53 15.29
N GLU A 89 -22.64 14.48 15.83
CA GLU A 89 -23.20 15.50 16.72
C GLU A 89 -23.57 16.74 15.91
N CYS A 90 -24.82 17.16 16.01
CA CYS A 90 -25.29 18.41 15.43
C CYS A 90 -24.70 19.58 16.22
N GLU A 91 -24.54 20.75 15.60
CA GLU A 91 -24.16 21.98 16.32
C GLU A 91 -25.10 22.36 17.48
N CYS A 92 -26.33 21.83 17.49
CA CYS A 92 -27.27 22.01 18.60
C CYS A 92 -27.06 21.01 19.76
N GLY A 93 -26.05 20.13 19.68
CA GLY A 93 -25.72 19.09 20.66
C GLY A 93 -26.50 17.78 20.50
N ASN A 94 -27.38 17.67 19.49
CA ASN A 94 -28.14 16.44 19.27
C ASN A 94 -27.30 15.36 18.57
N LYS A 95 -27.43 14.11 19.02
CA LYS A 95 -26.77 12.95 18.41
C LYS A 95 -27.64 12.38 17.30
N LEU A 96 -27.08 12.32 16.11
CA LEU A 96 -27.74 11.96 14.85
C LEU A 96 -27.11 10.69 14.29
N ASN A 97 -27.91 9.91 13.58
CA ASN A 97 -27.37 8.83 12.77
C ASN A 97 -26.78 9.42 11.48
N ASN A 98 -25.73 8.83 10.92
CA ASN A 98 -25.17 9.29 9.65
C ASN A 98 -26.17 9.18 8.48
N ASN A 99 -27.27 8.44 8.63
CA ASN A 99 -28.34 8.37 7.63
C ASN A 99 -29.39 9.50 7.77
N ASP A 100 -29.34 10.32 8.82
CA ASP A 100 -30.29 11.42 9.01
C ASP A 100 -29.99 12.56 8.03
N LYS A 101 -31.02 13.01 7.29
CA LYS A 101 -30.90 14.15 6.37
C LYS A 101 -31.03 15.50 7.08
N PHE A 102 -31.81 15.54 8.15
CA PHE A 102 -32.07 16.75 8.94
C PHE A 102 -31.98 16.43 10.43
N CYS A 103 -31.52 17.41 11.22
CA CYS A 103 -31.55 17.28 12.67
C CYS A 103 -32.99 17.34 13.18
N SER A 104 -33.43 16.30 13.90
CA SER A 104 -34.78 16.23 14.48
C SER A 104 -35.07 17.30 15.55
N VAL A 105 -34.03 17.96 16.09
CA VAL A 105 -34.16 18.98 17.14
C VAL A 105 -34.14 20.40 16.56
N CYS A 106 -33.19 20.71 15.67
CA CYS A 106 -33.02 22.08 15.16
C CYS A 106 -33.35 22.26 13.67
N GLY A 107 -33.74 21.19 12.97
CA GLY A 107 -34.14 21.22 11.56
C GLY A 107 -33.02 21.46 10.55
N LYS A 108 -31.76 21.58 10.99
CA LYS A 108 -30.61 21.86 10.12
C LYS A 108 -30.33 20.68 9.17
N ASN A 109 -30.03 20.97 7.91
CA ASN A 109 -29.64 19.96 6.93
C ASN A 109 -28.22 19.44 7.24
N ILE A 110 -28.08 18.12 7.37
CA ILE A 110 -26.82 17.46 7.73
C ILE A 110 -26.03 17.08 6.47
N GLU A 111 -26.67 17.04 5.28
CA GLU A 111 -26.01 16.72 4.01
C GLU A 111 -24.98 17.80 3.62
N GLU A 112 -25.18 19.07 4.00
CA GLU A 112 -24.24 20.17 3.76
C GLU A 112 -22.92 20.01 4.53
N LEU A 113 -22.91 19.26 5.64
CA LEU A 113 -21.70 18.95 6.41
C LEU A 113 -20.84 17.85 5.75
N LYS A 114 -21.33 17.19 4.69
CA LYS A 114 -20.69 16.02 4.04
C LYS A 114 -20.12 16.31 2.67
N CYS A 115 -20.14 17.57 2.22
CA CYS A 115 -19.63 17.94 0.90
C CYS A 115 -18.09 17.99 0.95
N GLU A 116 -17.45 16.86 0.64
CA GLU A 116 -16.01 16.79 0.43
C GLU A 116 -15.70 17.38 -0.96
N GLU A 117 -14.95 18.47 -1.02
CA GLU A 117 -14.45 19.00 -2.29
C GLU A 117 -13.41 18.03 -2.88
N THR A 118 -13.56 17.69 -4.16
CA THR A 118 -12.68 16.73 -4.84
C THR A 118 -12.07 17.30 -6.11
N ILE A 119 -10.93 16.73 -6.50
CA ILE A 119 -10.23 16.95 -7.77
C ILE A 119 -10.08 15.62 -8.52
N ILE A 120 -10.19 15.65 -9.84
CA ILE A 120 -9.97 14.46 -10.68
C ILE A 120 -8.48 14.30 -10.97
N CYS A 121 -7.91 13.14 -10.63
CA CYS A 121 -6.53 12.84 -10.99
C CYS A 121 -6.40 12.60 -12.51
N GLY A 122 -5.58 13.40 -13.20
CA GLY A 122 -5.37 13.24 -14.66
C GLY A 122 -4.62 11.98 -15.10
N THR A 123 -4.16 11.13 -14.17
CA THR A 123 -3.49 9.85 -14.50
C THR A 123 -4.42 8.66 -14.30
N CYS A 124 -5.10 8.57 -13.15
CA CYS A 124 -5.99 7.44 -12.86
C CYS A 124 -7.49 7.74 -13.03
N ASN A 125 -7.86 8.99 -13.29
CA ASN A 125 -9.23 9.49 -13.46
C ASN A 125 -10.17 9.20 -12.28
N LEU A 126 -9.61 9.13 -11.06
CA LEU A 126 -10.39 9.01 -9.83
C LEU A 126 -10.53 10.36 -9.14
N GLU A 127 -11.64 10.54 -8.42
CA GLU A 127 -11.90 11.65 -7.52
C GLU A 127 -11.01 11.51 -6.28
N ILE A 128 -10.24 12.55 -5.99
CA ILE A 128 -9.32 12.64 -4.85
C ILE A 128 -9.69 13.88 -4.06
N ASP A 129 -9.49 13.86 -2.75
CA ASP A 129 -9.64 15.03 -1.88
C ASP A 129 -8.86 16.24 -2.42
N ILE A 130 -9.51 17.39 -2.49
CA ILE A 130 -8.93 18.62 -3.04
C ILE A 130 -7.68 19.09 -2.29
N ASP A 131 -7.48 18.72 -1.02
CA ASP A 131 -6.32 19.11 -0.21
C ASP A 131 -5.11 18.17 -0.41
N SER A 132 -5.27 17.11 -1.20
CA SER A 132 -4.19 16.16 -1.46
C SER A 132 -3.13 16.70 -2.43
N ASN A 133 -1.87 16.72 -2.00
CA ASN A 133 -0.72 17.04 -2.88
C ASN A 133 -0.42 15.92 -3.89
N TYR A 134 -0.74 14.68 -3.55
CA TYR A 134 -0.52 13.50 -4.38
C TYR A 134 -1.81 12.67 -4.46
N CYS A 135 -2.03 12.02 -5.61
CA CYS A 135 -3.12 11.07 -5.76
C CYS A 135 -2.91 9.88 -4.83
N VAL A 136 -3.78 9.69 -3.85
CA VAL A 136 -3.71 8.56 -2.90
C VAL A 136 -3.95 7.18 -3.55
N CYS A 137 -4.52 7.15 -4.77
CA CYS A 137 -4.64 5.93 -5.55
C CYS A 137 -3.34 5.60 -6.28
N CYS A 138 -2.84 6.52 -7.13
CA CYS A 138 -1.78 6.19 -8.08
C CYS A 138 -0.43 6.86 -7.79
N GLY A 139 -0.33 7.73 -6.77
CA GLY A 139 0.91 8.40 -6.37
C GLY A 139 1.35 9.57 -7.25
N LYS A 140 0.61 9.94 -8.32
CA LYS A 140 0.94 11.10 -9.16
C LYS A 140 0.77 12.39 -8.36
N LYS A 141 1.73 13.30 -8.47
CA LYS A 141 1.63 14.66 -7.94
C LYS A 141 0.47 15.41 -8.60
N LEU A 142 -0.38 16.02 -7.79
CA LEU A 142 -1.54 16.81 -8.23
C LEU A 142 -1.23 18.31 -8.23
N ARG A 143 -0.41 18.78 -7.28
CA ARG A 143 0.04 20.17 -7.10
C ARG A 143 1.49 20.22 -6.65
#